data_AF-A0A6A5EB68-F1
#
_entry.id   AF-A0A6A5EB68-F1
#
_cell.length_a   1.000
_cell.length_b   1.000
_cell.length_c   1.000
_cell.angle_alpha   90.00
_cell.angle_beta   90.00
_cell.angle_gamma   90.00
#
_symmetry.space_group_name_H-M   'P 1'
#
loop_
_entity.id
_entity.type
_entity.pdbx_description
1 polymer ?
#
loop_
_entity_poly.entity_id
_entity_poly.type
_entity_poly.pdbx_seq_one_letter_code
_entity_poly.pdbx_strand_id
1 'polypeptide(L)'
;MQNNFSKDVLRYGCAFLNSGGGSLLVGVWDNGVVCSVLFDHKKEDQSCLQVDDAVKQFNPPLFPHSYSLRFLPVITSGRREHYIKVLCLTFRAPPAFAEPTLYRVGEGKAYMRRDGSVQGPLGVSVILEWSRQMWAGKVKQLEQNLYEETSEKWFLARQLDTLRLAIGPLQHHYHRRSSLRRNRTRNLTSQHSSASCENSR
;
A
#
# COMPACT_ATOMS: atom_id res chain seq x y z
N MET A 1 33.74 -1.65 -21.07
CA MET A 1 32.75 -0.85 -20.32
C MET A 1 31.58 -1.68 -19.74
N GLN A 2 31.63 -3.02 -19.73
CA GLN A 2 30.52 -3.88 -19.27
C GLN A 2 30.36 -3.99 -17.73
N ASN A 3 31.45 -3.81 -16.95
CA ASN A 3 31.44 -3.99 -15.49
C ASN A 3 30.84 -2.82 -14.68
N ASN A 4 30.47 -1.71 -15.32
CA ASN A 4 29.95 -0.54 -14.62
C ASN A 4 28.42 -0.49 -14.60
N PHE A 5 27.74 -0.92 -15.67
CA PHE A 5 26.27 -0.83 -15.75
C PHE A 5 25.57 -1.62 -14.64
N SER A 6 25.92 -2.90 -14.42
CA SER A 6 25.32 -3.68 -13.32
C SER A 6 25.63 -3.06 -11.95
N LYS A 7 26.82 -2.48 -11.75
CA LYS A 7 27.16 -1.78 -10.50
C LYS A 7 26.31 -0.52 -10.30
N ASP A 8 26.05 0.22 -11.37
CA ASP A 8 25.17 1.38 -11.36
C ASP A 8 23.73 0.96 -11.06
N VAL A 9 23.23 -0.11 -11.66
CA VAL A 9 21.91 -0.69 -11.36
C VAL A 9 21.79 -1.04 -9.86
N LEU A 10 22.79 -1.72 -9.29
CA LEU A 10 22.80 -2.05 -7.87
C LEU A 10 22.85 -0.80 -6.98
N ARG A 11 23.77 0.13 -7.28
CA ARG A 11 23.99 1.34 -6.48
C ARG A 11 22.77 2.27 -6.51
N TYR A 12 22.32 2.65 -7.70
CA TYR A 12 21.19 3.55 -7.86
C TYR A 12 19.87 2.88 -7.52
N GLY A 13 19.68 1.60 -7.88
CA GLY A 13 18.47 0.86 -7.51
C GLY A 13 18.31 0.73 -6.00
N CYS A 14 19.37 0.37 -5.27
CA CYS A 14 19.37 0.33 -3.81
C CYS A 14 19.07 1.72 -3.22
N ALA A 15 19.72 2.76 -3.74
CA ALA A 15 19.47 4.13 -3.30
C ALA A 15 18.00 4.55 -3.53
N PHE A 16 17.41 4.25 -4.69
CA PHE A 16 16.03 4.58 -4.99
C PHE A 16 15.06 3.87 -4.06
N LEU A 17 15.19 2.56 -3.89
CA LEU A 17 14.31 1.80 -3.00
C LEU A 17 14.34 2.29 -1.55
N ASN A 18 15.52 2.72 -1.08
CA ASN A 18 15.70 3.27 0.26
C ASN A 18 15.25 4.74 0.42
N SER A 19 14.80 5.38 -0.66
CA SER A 19 14.53 6.84 -0.71
C SER A 19 13.23 7.21 -1.44
N GLY A 20 12.24 6.32 -1.46
CA GLY A 20 10.93 6.60 -2.06
C GLY A 20 10.79 6.28 -3.56
N GLY A 21 11.72 5.51 -4.13
CA GLY A 21 11.73 5.10 -5.53
C GLY A 21 12.42 6.11 -6.45
N GLY A 22 12.43 5.80 -7.75
CA GLY A 22 13.00 6.67 -8.78
C GLY A 22 13.36 5.93 -10.06
N SER A 23 13.90 6.67 -11.04
CA SER A 23 14.28 6.13 -12.35
C SER A 23 15.73 6.46 -12.68
N LEU A 24 16.48 5.45 -13.11
CA LEU A 24 17.79 5.60 -13.74
C LEU A 24 17.59 5.72 -15.25
N LEU A 25 18.05 6.85 -15.82
CA LEU A 25 18.07 7.07 -17.26
C LEU A 25 19.49 6.87 -17.78
N VAL A 26 19.68 5.84 -18.60
CA VAL A 26 20.96 5.54 -19.23
C VAL A 26 20.95 6.02 -20.67
N GLY A 27 21.97 6.78 -21.04
CA GLY A 27 22.01 7.54 -22.28
C GLY A 27 21.55 9.00 -22.14
N VAL A 28 21.53 9.53 -20.91
CA VAL A 28 21.27 10.95 -20.64
C VAL A 28 22.41 11.49 -19.78
N TRP A 29 22.97 12.64 -20.14
CA TRP A 29 23.96 13.34 -19.32
C TRP A 29 23.31 14.08 -18.16
N ASP A 30 24.10 14.40 -17.13
CA ASP A 30 23.61 15.11 -15.93
C ASP A 30 23.05 16.50 -16.24
N ASN A 31 23.46 17.12 -17.35
CA ASN A 31 22.89 18.38 -17.85
C ASN A 31 21.55 18.19 -18.62
N GLY A 32 21.02 16.96 -18.67
CA GLY A 32 19.77 16.62 -19.34
C GLY A 32 19.89 16.33 -20.84
N VAL A 33 21.09 16.39 -21.42
CA VAL A 33 21.28 16.12 -22.85
C VAL A 33 21.24 14.63 -23.13
N VAL A 34 20.37 14.22 -24.08
CA VAL A 34 20.28 12.83 -24.52
C VAL A 34 21.48 12.48 -25.39
N CYS A 35 22.21 11.45 -24.99
CA CYS A 35 23.30 10.88 -25.77
C CYS A 35 22.74 9.92 -26.81
N SER A 36 23.34 9.93 -28.00
CA SER A 36 23.03 8.95 -29.04
C SER A 36 23.59 7.56 -28.68
N VAL A 37 22.91 6.83 -27.79
CA VAL A 37 23.23 5.42 -27.53
C VAL A 37 22.45 4.57 -28.53
N LEU A 38 23.20 3.90 -29.42
CA LEU A 38 22.63 2.95 -30.37
C LEU A 38 22.27 1.65 -29.67
N PHE A 39 20.97 1.38 -29.56
CA PHE A 39 20.39 0.14 -29.06
C PHE A 39 19.83 -0.67 -30.23
N ASP A 40 20.60 -1.65 -30.68
CA ASP A 40 20.07 -2.75 -31.49
C ASP A 40 19.37 -3.78 -30.56
N HIS A 41 18.60 -4.69 -31.15
CA HIS A 41 17.88 -5.70 -30.38
C HIS A 41 18.80 -6.56 -29.50
N LYS A 42 20.03 -6.85 -29.96
CA LYS A 42 21.00 -7.62 -29.19
C LYS A 42 21.43 -6.90 -27.91
N LYS A 43 21.67 -5.58 -27.98
CA LYS A 43 22.00 -4.77 -26.81
C LYS A 43 20.83 -4.59 -25.86
N GLU A 44 19.60 -4.51 -26.38
CA GLU A 44 18.40 -4.49 -25.54
C GLU A 44 18.32 -5.76 -24.70
N ASP A 45 18.39 -6.92 -25.34
CA ASP A 45 18.34 -8.23 -24.67
C ASP A 45 19.49 -8.39 -23.67
N GLN A 46 20.71 -7.99 -24.05
CA GLN A 46 21.85 -8.01 -23.14
C GLN A 46 21.65 -7.12 -21.91
N SER A 47 21.04 -5.94 -22.08
CA SER A 47 20.78 -5.03 -20.98
C SER A 47 19.69 -5.58 -20.05
N CYS A 48 18.66 -6.23 -20.61
CA CYS A 48 17.65 -6.95 -19.84
C CYS A 48 18.30 -8.02 -18.95
N LEU A 49 19.13 -8.89 -19.54
CA LEU A 49 19.84 -9.94 -18.79
C LEU A 49 20.73 -9.36 -17.67
N GLN A 50 21.46 -8.28 -17.96
CA GLN A 50 22.31 -7.61 -16.97
C GLN A 50 21.52 -7.00 -15.81
N VAL A 51 20.34 -6.45 -16.08
CA VAL A 51 19.44 -5.92 -15.06
C VAL A 51 18.87 -7.07 -14.23
N ASP A 52 18.39 -8.13 -14.87
CA ASP A 52 17.83 -9.29 -14.17
C ASP A 52 18.87 -9.97 -13.26
N ASP A 53 20.11 -10.10 -13.72
CA ASP A 53 21.21 -10.63 -12.90
C ASP A 53 21.61 -9.70 -11.75
N ALA A 54 21.56 -8.38 -11.96
CA ALA A 54 21.80 -7.42 -10.88
C ALA A 54 20.67 -7.45 -9.84
N VAL A 55 19.42 -7.51 -10.28
CA VAL A 55 18.22 -7.52 -9.42
C VAL A 55 18.20 -8.71 -8.47
N LYS A 56 18.78 -9.86 -8.87
CA LYS A 56 18.93 -11.04 -7.99
C LYS A 56 19.81 -10.80 -6.75
N GLN A 57 20.66 -9.78 -6.76
CA GLN A 57 21.57 -9.49 -5.65
C GLN A 57 20.96 -8.58 -4.57
N PHE A 58 19.70 -8.19 -4.73
CA PHE A 58 19.00 -7.37 -3.74
C PHE A 58 18.53 -8.20 -2.56
N ASN A 59 18.65 -7.61 -1.37
CA ASN A 59 18.14 -8.16 -0.13
C ASN A 59 17.35 -7.07 0.62
N PRO A 60 16.04 -7.24 0.85
CA PRO A 60 15.23 -8.39 0.46
C PRO A 60 15.07 -8.54 -1.07
N PRO A 61 14.70 -9.74 -1.57
CA PRO A 61 14.48 -9.98 -2.99
C PRO A 61 13.45 -9.03 -3.58
N LEU A 62 13.68 -8.59 -4.83
CA LEU A 62 12.73 -7.74 -5.55
C LEU A 62 11.70 -8.60 -6.29
N PHE A 63 10.44 -8.18 -6.19
CA PHE A 63 9.36 -8.74 -6.98
C PHE A 63 9.29 -8.08 -8.37
N PRO A 64 8.77 -8.76 -9.40
CA PRO A 64 8.69 -8.23 -10.76
C PRO A 64 7.97 -6.88 -10.87
N HIS A 65 6.99 -6.61 -10.01
CA HIS A 65 6.26 -5.34 -10.01
C HIS A 65 7.02 -4.16 -9.36
N SER A 66 8.14 -4.44 -8.68
CA SER A 66 8.92 -3.47 -7.91
C SER A 66 9.92 -2.71 -8.77
N TYR A 67 10.12 -3.15 -10.02
CA TYR A 67 10.92 -2.44 -11.00
C TYR A 67 10.32 -2.57 -12.41
N SER A 68 10.77 -1.73 -13.34
CA SER A 68 10.42 -1.86 -14.75
C SER A 68 11.54 -1.31 -15.61
N LEU A 69 11.87 -2.02 -16.69
CA LEU A 69 12.85 -1.61 -17.69
C LEU A 69 12.11 -1.23 -18.99
N ARG A 70 12.40 -0.05 -19.54
CA ARG A 70 11.82 0.42 -20.81
C ARG A 70 12.90 1.03 -21.69
N PHE A 71 12.81 0.79 -22.99
CA PHE A 71 13.64 1.45 -24.00
C PHE A 71 12.81 2.54 -24.67
N LEU A 72 13.19 3.80 -24.45
CA LEU A 72 12.48 4.98 -24.93
C LEU A 72 13.13 5.46 -26.23
N PRO A 73 12.43 5.45 -27.38
CA PRO A 73 13.00 5.90 -28.64
C PRO A 73 13.24 7.41 -28.62
N VAL A 74 14.39 7.84 -29.17
CA VAL A 74 14.76 9.26 -29.26
C VAL A 74 14.42 9.77 -30.66
N ILE A 75 13.53 10.76 -30.72
CA ILE A 75 13.10 11.37 -31.98
C ILE A 75 14.00 12.57 -32.27
N THR A 76 14.71 12.55 -33.39
CA THR A 76 15.53 13.68 -33.87
C THR A 76 14.98 14.21 -35.18
N SER A 77 14.79 15.52 -35.28
CA SER A 77 14.29 16.17 -36.49
C SER A 77 15.15 15.80 -37.71
N GLY A 78 14.53 15.26 -38.76
CA GLY A 78 15.19 14.93 -40.02
C GLY A 78 15.84 13.54 -40.10
N ARG A 79 15.86 12.74 -39.02
CA ARG A 79 16.33 11.34 -39.05
C ARG A 79 15.18 10.37 -38.79
N ARG A 80 15.03 9.36 -39.66
CA ARG A 80 14.01 8.28 -39.54
C ARG A 80 14.52 7.04 -38.79
N GLU A 81 15.75 7.08 -38.29
CA GLU A 81 16.39 5.91 -37.69
C GLU A 81 15.96 5.72 -36.23
N HIS A 82 15.25 4.62 -35.95
CA HIS A 82 14.71 4.27 -34.63
C HIS A 82 15.73 3.59 -33.69
N TYR A 83 17.03 3.68 -33.98
CA TYR A 83 18.07 2.94 -33.26
C TYR A 83 18.63 3.68 -32.04
N ILE A 84 18.31 4.96 -31.86
CA ILE A 84 18.70 5.72 -30.68
C ILE A 84 17.62 5.57 -29.62
N LYS A 85 18.00 5.04 -28.46
CA LYS A 85 17.07 4.81 -27.34
C LYS A 85 17.71 5.21 -26.02
N VAL A 86 16.88 5.66 -25.09
CA VAL A 86 17.24 5.85 -23.68
C VAL A 86 16.70 4.67 -22.88
N LEU A 87 17.57 4.01 -22.11
CA LEU A 87 17.15 2.97 -21.20
C LEU A 87 16.64 3.62 -19.91
N CYS A 88 15.39 3.33 -19.57
CA CYS A 88 14.72 3.82 -18.37
C CYS A 88 14.45 2.65 -17.43
N LEU A 89 15.24 2.55 -16.35
CA LEU A 89 15.05 1.57 -15.29
C LEU A 89 14.41 2.26 -14.09
N THR A 90 13.18 1.89 -13.78
CA THR A 90 12.41 2.48 -12.67
C THR A 90 12.32 1.50 -11.52
N PHE A 91 12.65 1.95 -10.31
CA PHE A 91 12.45 1.23 -9.04
C PHE A 91 11.32 1.90 -8.27
N ARG A 92 10.33 1.10 -7.87
CA ARG A 92 9.14 1.58 -7.18
C ARG A 92 9.31 1.40 -5.69
N ALA A 93 9.00 2.45 -4.92
CA ALA A 93 9.00 2.34 -3.47
C ALA A 93 8.01 1.28 -3.00
N PRO A 94 8.32 0.57 -1.91
CA PRO A 94 7.33 -0.21 -1.18
C PRO A 94 6.13 0.68 -0.80
N PRO A 95 4.91 0.11 -0.74
CA PRO A 95 3.73 0.85 -0.29
C PRO A 95 3.95 1.50 1.07
N ALA A 96 3.36 2.68 1.30
CA ALA A 96 3.53 3.45 2.54
C ALA A 96 3.15 2.68 3.83
N PHE A 97 2.29 1.67 3.71
CA PHE A 97 1.84 0.85 4.84
C PHE A 97 2.76 -0.36 5.12
N ALA A 98 3.70 -0.66 4.21
CA ALA A 98 4.64 -1.75 4.37
C ALA A 98 5.59 -1.51 5.54
N GLU A 99 6.23 -2.58 6.00
CA GLU A 99 7.27 -2.48 7.04
C GLU A 99 8.48 -1.69 6.52
N PRO A 100 9.05 -0.79 7.35
CA PRO A 100 10.25 -0.06 6.97
C PRO A 100 11.40 -1.02 6.63
N THR A 101 11.77 -1.04 5.35
CA THR A 101 12.71 -2.02 4.81
C THR A 101 13.94 -1.33 4.25
N LEU A 102 15.11 -1.71 4.76
CA LEU A 102 16.39 -1.25 4.21
C LEU A 102 16.91 -2.27 3.20
N TYR A 103 16.90 -1.89 1.92
CA TYR A 103 17.46 -2.69 0.86
C TYR A 103 18.98 -2.63 0.88
N ARG A 104 19.59 -3.80 0.68
CA ARG A 104 21.02 -4.04 0.56
C ARG A 104 21.30 -4.76 -0.75
N VAL A 105 22.52 -4.63 -1.25
CA VAL A 105 22.96 -5.26 -2.50
C VAL A 105 24.34 -5.90 -2.35
N GLY A 106 24.57 -7.01 -3.04
CA GLY A 106 25.84 -7.74 -3.06
C GLY A 106 26.26 -8.19 -1.65
N GLU A 107 27.45 -7.78 -1.20
CA GLU A 107 28.02 -8.08 0.14
C GLU A 107 27.32 -7.33 1.30
N GLY A 108 26.03 -7.06 1.21
CA GLY A 108 25.26 -6.36 2.25
C GLY A 108 25.42 -4.85 2.26
N LYS A 109 25.89 -4.25 1.16
CA LYS A 109 26.09 -2.80 1.04
C LYS A 109 24.73 -2.11 0.87
N ALA A 110 24.47 -1.07 1.66
CA ALA A 110 23.29 -0.22 1.52
C ALA A 110 23.67 1.14 0.93
N TYR A 111 22.77 1.72 0.13
CA TYR A 111 22.93 3.05 -0.47
C TYR A 111 21.65 3.85 -0.28
N MET A 112 21.76 5.18 -0.29
CA MET A 112 20.62 6.10 -0.13
C MET A 112 20.78 7.29 -1.06
N ARG A 113 19.68 7.77 -1.63
CA ARG A 113 19.68 8.97 -2.47
C ARG A 113 19.70 10.20 -1.58
N ARG A 114 20.55 11.17 -1.93
CA ARG A 114 20.56 12.54 -1.42
C ARG A 114 20.28 13.49 -2.58
N ASP A 115 20.02 14.75 -2.29
CA ASP A 115 19.69 15.75 -3.32
C ASP A 115 20.81 15.81 -4.37
N GLY A 116 20.52 15.26 -5.56
CA GLY A 116 21.46 15.17 -6.69
C GLY A 116 22.59 14.13 -6.56
N SER A 117 22.60 13.26 -5.55
CA SER A 117 23.69 12.28 -5.38
C SER A 117 23.27 10.97 -4.70
N VAL A 118 24.18 9.99 -4.66
CA VAL A 118 23.99 8.73 -3.92
C VAL A 118 25.03 8.60 -2.83
N GLN A 119 24.57 8.50 -1.60
CA GLN A 119 25.37 8.20 -0.42
C GLN A 119 25.52 6.69 -0.25
N GLY A 120 26.76 6.23 -0.04
CA GLY A 120 27.04 4.88 0.43
C GLY A 120 28.33 4.28 -0.14
N PRO A 121 28.74 3.08 0.33
CA PRO A 121 28.00 2.22 1.25
C PRO A 121 27.73 2.87 2.62
N LEU A 122 26.54 2.71 3.16
CA LEU A 122 26.18 3.30 4.46
C LEU A 122 26.92 2.61 5.59
N GLY A 123 27.49 3.39 6.51
CA GLY A 123 28.09 2.89 7.74
C GLY A 123 27.04 2.47 8.77
N VAL A 124 27.44 1.63 9.73
CA VAL A 124 26.56 1.07 10.77
C VAL A 124 25.81 2.16 11.53
N SER A 125 26.49 3.24 11.94
CA SER A 125 25.87 4.35 12.67
C SER A 125 24.74 5.01 11.88
N VAL A 126 24.90 5.17 10.56
CA VAL A 126 23.87 5.75 9.68
C VAL A 126 22.69 4.79 9.52
N ILE A 127 22.98 3.49 9.42
CA ILE A 127 21.94 2.44 9.33
C ILE A 127 21.10 2.40 10.62
N LEU A 128 21.74 2.47 11.80
CA LEU A 128 21.06 2.47 13.09
C LEU A 128 20.18 3.71 13.25
N GLU A 129 20.71 4.89 12.91
CA GLU A 129 19.94 6.13 12.98
C GLU A 129 18.76 6.13 11.99
N TRP A 130 18.97 5.64 10.76
CA TRP A 130 17.88 5.44 9.81
C TRP A 130 16.80 4.52 10.38
N SER A 131 17.20 3.38 10.97
CA SER A 131 16.25 2.42 11.55
C SER A 131 15.43 3.08 12.66
N ARG A 132 16.09 3.82 13.56
CA ARG A 132 15.43 4.57 14.64
C ARG A 132 14.40 5.56 14.09
N GLN A 133 14.75 6.35 13.08
CA GLN A 133 13.85 7.36 12.50
C GLN A 133 12.65 6.72 11.81
N MET A 134 12.88 5.69 11.00
CA MET A 134 11.81 5.01 10.27
C MET A 134 10.82 4.32 11.21
N TRP A 135 11.31 3.64 12.24
CA TRP A 135 10.45 3.00 13.23
C TRP A 135 9.70 4.01 14.09
N ALA A 136 10.34 5.11 14.51
CA ALA A 136 9.65 6.18 15.23
C ALA A 136 8.49 6.76 14.40
N GLY A 137 8.69 6.96 13.09
CA GLY A 137 7.63 7.37 12.17
C GLY A 137 6.50 6.35 12.07
N LYS A 138 6.83 5.06 11.99
CA LYS A 138 5.83 3.98 11.92
C LYS A 138 5.01 3.87 13.21
N VAL A 139 5.65 3.97 14.37
CA VAL A 139 4.96 3.96 15.68
C VAL A 139 3.97 5.12 15.74
N LYS A 140 4.40 6.34 15.39
CA LYS A 140 3.53 7.51 15.36
C LYS A 140 2.33 7.33 14.42
N GLN A 141 2.54 6.74 13.24
CA GLN A 141 1.46 6.42 12.31
C GLN A 141 0.47 5.42 12.92
N LEU A 142 0.96 4.36 13.57
CA LEU A 142 0.11 3.34 14.19
C LEU A 142 -0.68 3.90 15.38
N GLU A 143 -0.08 4.76 16.20
CA GLU A 143 -0.76 5.46 17.29
C GLU A 143 -1.91 6.33 16.78
N GLN A 144 -1.69 7.06 15.67
CA GLN A 144 -2.74 7.87 15.04
C GLN A 144 -3.89 7.00 14.51
N ASN A 145 -3.58 5.91 13.80
CA ASN A 145 -4.59 4.98 13.31
C ASN A 145 -5.39 4.36 14.48
N LEU A 146 -4.71 3.97 15.57
CA LEU A 146 -5.36 3.42 16.76
C LEU A 146 -6.33 4.44 17.38
N TYR A 147 -5.92 5.71 17.46
CA TYR A 147 -6.76 6.78 17.99
C TYR A 147 -8.02 6.98 17.13
N GLU A 148 -7.87 7.04 15.81
CA GLU A 148 -8.98 7.18 14.85
C GLU A 148 -9.97 6.02 14.99
N GLU A 149 -9.50 4.78 14.88
CA GLU A 149 -10.31 3.57 15.03
C GLU A 149 -11.01 3.49 16.39
N THR A 150 -10.32 3.87 17.46
CA THR A 150 -10.89 3.90 18.81
C THR A 150 -12.00 4.95 18.91
N SER A 151 -11.80 6.14 18.32
CA SER A 151 -12.80 7.20 18.31
C SER A 151 -14.06 6.80 17.56
N GLU A 152 -13.93 6.14 16.42
CA GLU A 152 -15.04 5.61 15.64
C GLU A 152 -15.79 4.53 16.41
N LYS A 153 -15.07 3.61 17.04
CA LYS A 153 -15.67 2.58 17.90
C LYS A 153 -16.49 3.17 19.04
N TRP A 154 -15.97 4.20 19.72
CA TRP A 154 -16.70 4.90 20.79
C TRP A 154 -17.94 5.62 20.27
N PHE A 155 -17.83 6.26 19.12
CA PHE A 155 -18.95 6.93 18.47
C PHE A 155 -20.08 5.95 18.13
N LEU A 156 -19.75 4.81 17.51
CA LEU A 156 -20.72 3.76 17.18
C LEU A 156 -21.32 3.12 18.42
N ALA A 157 -20.53 2.85 19.45
CA ALA A 157 -21.03 2.31 20.72
C ALA A 157 -22.08 3.25 21.34
N ARG A 158 -21.81 4.57 21.34
CA ARG A 158 -22.74 5.58 21.83
C ARG A 158 -24.03 5.64 21.01
N GLN A 159 -23.94 5.52 19.69
CA GLN A 159 -25.14 5.45 18.84
C GLN A 159 -25.97 4.20 19.14
N LEU A 160 -25.32 3.03 19.28
CA LEU A 160 -26.00 1.78 19.62
C LEU A 160 -26.72 1.86 20.97
N ASP A 161 -26.08 2.42 21.99
CA ASP A 161 -26.72 2.58 23.29
C ASP A 161 -27.90 3.55 23.25
N THR A 162 -27.78 4.64 22.48
CA THR A 162 -28.88 5.58 22.24
C THR A 162 -30.07 4.88 21.57
N LEU A 163 -29.81 4.09 20.52
CA LEU A 163 -30.85 3.31 19.85
C LEU A 163 -31.49 2.26 20.76
N ARG A 164 -30.70 1.56 21.58
CA ARG A 164 -31.20 0.58 22.56
C ARG A 164 -32.15 1.24 23.56
N LEU A 165 -31.79 2.41 24.09
CA LEU A 165 -32.64 3.18 25.01
C LEU A 165 -33.94 3.64 24.36
N ALA A 166 -33.91 4.00 23.07
CA ALA A 166 -35.11 4.40 22.33
C ALA A 166 -36.04 3.22 22.01
N ILE A 167 -35.48 2.05 21.68
CA ILE A 167 -36.24 0.87 21.23
C ILE A 167 -36.87 0.11 22.41
N GLY A 168 -36.20 0.03 23.57
CA GLY A 168 -36.68 -0.73 24.73
C GLY A 168 -38.11 -0.37 25.17
N PRO A 169 -38.45 0.91 25.37
CA PRO A 169 -39.81 1.34 25.70
C PRO A 169 -40.84 0.98 24.62
N LEU A 170 -40.47 1.11 23.34
CA LEU A 170 -41.36 0.79 22.22
C LEU A 170 -41.70 -0.71 22.18
N GLN A 171 -40.71 -1.58 22.43
CA GLN A 171 -40.91 -3.02 22.52
C GLN A 171 -41.79 -3.40 23.72
N HIS A 172 -41.58 -2.76 24.87
CA HIS A 172 -42.38 -2.98 26.07
C HIS A 172 -43.84 -2.52 25.87
N HIS A 173 -44.05 -1.38 25.22
CA HIS A 173 -45.39 -0.90 24.84
C HIS A 173 -46.07 -1.84 23.85
N TYR A 174 -45.34 -2.38 22.87
CA TYR A 174 -45.87 -3.36 21.92
C TYR A 174 -46.29 -4.66 22.61
N HIS A 175 -45.49 -5.18 23.54
CA HIS A 175 -45.80 -6.38 24.31
C HIS A 175 -46.98 -6.18 25.26
N ARG A 176 -47.07 -5.02 25.91
CA ARG A 176 -48.21 -4.67 26.78
C ARG A 176 -49.51 -4.49 26.01
N ARG A 177 -49.45 -3.87 24.81
CA ARG A 177 -50.64 -3.73 23.95
C ARG A 177 -51.11 -5.08 23.39
N SER A 178 -50.18 -5.95 22.98
CA SER A 178 -50.53 -7.28 22.46
C SER A 178 -51.10 -8.21 23.55
N SER A 179 -50.60 -8.15 24.79
CA SER A 179 -51.16 -8.89 25.92
C SER A 179 -52.53 -8.38 26.36
N LEU A 180 -52.75 -7.05 26.39
CA LEU A 180 -54.08 -6.46 26.62
C LEU A 180 -55.08 -6.89 25.54
N ARG A 181 -54.65 -6.95 24.27
CA ARG A 181 -55.51 -7.40 23.17
C ARG A 181 -55.90 -8.88 23.35
N ARG A 182 -54.95 -9.76 23.70
CA ARG A 182 -55.22 -11.19 24.01
C ARG A 182 -56.15 -11.39 25.21
N ASN A 183 -55.98 -10.62 26.29
CA ASN A 183 -56.84 -10.73 27.46
C ASN A 183 -58.27 -10.23 27.17
N ARG A 184 -58.43 -9.20 26.34
CA ARG A 184 -59.75 -8.74 25.89
C ARG A 184 -60.46 -9.81 25.06
N THR A 185 -59.75 -10.51 24.17
CA THR A 185 -60.31 -11.63 23.39
C THR A 185 -60.71 -12.82 24.27
N ARG A 186 -59.93 -13.12 25.33
CA ARG A 186 -60.26 -14.18 26.30
C ARG A 186 -61.46 -13.85 27.21
N ASN A 187 -61.62 -12.60 27.62
CA ASN A 187 -62.78 -12.17 28.42
C ASN A 187 -64.07 -12.14 27.59
N LEU A 188 -63.98 -11.83 26.28
CA LEU A 188 -65.12 -11.89 25.37
C LEU A 188 -65.57 -13.34 25.11
N THR A 189 -64.65 -14.30 25.06
CA THR A 189 -65.01 -15.73 24.95
C THR A 189 -65.52 -16.32 26.27
N SER A 190 -65.04 -15.87 27.43
CA SER A 190 -65.58 -16.33 28.72
C SER A 190 -67.00 -15.81 29.01
N GLN A 191 -67.32 -14.58 28.58
CA GLN A 191 -68.69 -14.04 28.70
C GLN A 191 -69.69 -14.73 27.77
N HIS A 192 -69.25 -15.19 26.59
CA HIS A 192 -70.09 -15.98 25.68
C HIS A 192 -70.32 -17.42 26.16
N SER A 193 -69.40 -18.04 26.91
CA SER A 193 -69.61 -19.37 27.51
C SER A 193 -70.58 -19.37 28.69
N SER A 194 -70.77 -18.25 29.40
CA SER A 194 -71.78 -18.11 30.46
C SER A 194 -73.19 -17.76 29.98
N ALA A 195 -73.38 -17.49 28.67
CA ALA A 195 -74.68 -17.18 28.08
C ALA A 195 -75.32 -18.37 27.31
N SER A 196 -74.71 -19.56 27.36
CA SER A 196 -75.17 -20.75 26.62
C SER A 196 -75.78 -21.86 27.49
N CYS A 197 -76.12 -21.58 28.75
CA CYS A 197 -76.82 -22.51 29.65
C CYS A 197 -78.21 -21.99 30.05
N GLU A 198 -79.00 -21.45 29.11
CA GLU A 198 -80.43 -21.17 29.31
C GLU A 198 -81.15 -21.29 27.96
N ASN A 199 -81.33 -22.53 27.49
CA ASN A 199 -82.46 -22.94 26.63
C ASN A 199 -82.33 -24.43 26.28
N SER A 200 -82.91 -25.26 27.14
CA SER A 200 -83.39 -26.60 26.77
C SER A 200 -84.58 -26.92 27.67
N ARG A 201 -85.77 -26.61 27.15
CA ARG A 201 -87.06 -27.20 27.51
C ARG A 201 -87.78 -27.51 26.22
#